data_AF-A0A945WIS7-F1
#
_entry.id   AF-A0A945WIS7-F1
#
_cell.length_a   1.000
_cell.length_b   1.000
_cell.length_c   1.000
_cell.angle_alpha   90.00
_cell.angle_beta   90.00
_cell.angle_gamma   90.00
#
_symmetry.space_group_name_H-M   'P 1'
#
loop_
_entity.id
_entity.type
_entity.pdbx_description
1 polymer ?
#
loop_
_entity_poly.entity_id
_entity_poly.type
_entity_poly.pdbx_seq_one_letter_code
_entity_poly.pdbx_strand_id
1 'polypeptide(L)'
;MSWPINHFHYVPAPSSFIEMMPGAMKAMTQCAAVKPGENVVIACDTNKLRLAEALAAAAYAVGGIPTITAFPPTGAHGRQVP
;
A
#
# COMPACT_ATOMS: atom_id res chain seq x y z
N MET A 1 -17.20 19.64 9.40
CA MET A 1 -16.99 18.45 10.26
C MET A 1 -15.50 18.17 10.31
N SER A 2 -14.83 18.56 11.41
CA SER A 2 -13.43 18.20 11.66
C SER A 2 -13.39 16.77 12.22
N TRP A 3 -12.66 15.88 11.54
CA TRP A 3 -12.43 14.53 12.03
C TRP A 3 -11.45 14.57 13.23
N PRO A 4 -11.71 13.85 14.34
CA PRO A 4 -11.01 14.08 15.62
C PRO A 4 -9.70 13.29 15.79
N ILE A 5 -9.02 12.88 14.73
CA ILE A 5 -7.87 11.96 14.85
C ILE A 5 -6.64 12.51 14.11
N ASN A 6 -5.86 13.32 14.84
CA ASN A 6 -4.56 13.86 14.40
C ASN A 6 -3.50 12.77 14.12
N HIS A 7 -3.79 11.49 14.36
CA HIS A 7 -2.85 10.37 14.16
C HIS A 7 -3.06 9.61 12.84
N PHE A 8 -4.06 9.96 12.04
CA PHE A 8 -4.12 9.57 10.64
C PHE A 8 -3.38 10.64 9.81
N HIS A 9 -2.05 10.60 9.82
CA HIS A 9 -1.17 11.55 9.12
C HIS A 9 -1.33 11.58 7.59
N TYR A 10 -2.27 10.81 7.05
CA TYR A 10 -2.61 10.79 5.64
C TYR A 10 -4.13 10.76 5.54
N VAL A 11 -4.66 11.92 5.16
CA VAL A 11 -5.97 12.02 4.53
C VAL A 11 -5.75 11.57 3.08
N PRO A 12 -6.42 10.51 2.60
CA PRO A 12 -6.36 10.17 1.19
C PRO A 12 -6.73 11.40 0.38
N ALA A 13 -5.78 11.90 -0.42
CA ALA A 13 -6.13 12.80 -1.50
C ALA A 13 -7.18 12.08 -2.37
N PRO A 14 -8.01 12.81 -3.14
CA PRO A 14 -8.92 12.18 -4.10
C PRO A 14 -8.17 11.50 -5.26
N SER A 15 -6.89 11.18 -5.10
CA SER A 15 -6.06 10.55 -6.11
C SER A 15 -6.70 9.26 -6.57
N SER A 16 -7.17 9.26 -7.81
CA SER A 16 -7.93 8.14 -8.35
C SER A 16 -7.03 6.90 -8.39
N PHE A 17 -7.63 5.71 -8.36
CA PHE A 17 -6.86 4.46 -8.49
C PHE A 17 -5.93 4.50 -9.72
N ILE A 18 -6.41 5.10 -10.81
CA ILE A 18 -5.68 5.28 -12.07
C ILE A 18 -4.41 6.13 -11.89
N GLU A 19 -4.47 7.20 -11.08
CA GLU A 19 -3.32 8.07 -10.83
C GLU A 19 -2.23 7.38 -10.00
N MET A 20 -2.59 6.40 -9.17
CA MET A 20 -1.63 5.64 -8.34
C MET A 20 -0.91 4.54 -9.13
N MET A 21 -1.54 4.00 -10.19
CA MET A 21 -1.03 2.85 -10.92
C MET A 21 0.38 3.02 -11.53
N PRO A 22 0.77 4.17 -12.10
CA PRO A 22 2.14 4.35 -12.59
C PRO A 22 3.20 4.15 -11.51
N GLY A 23 2.94 4.67 -10.29
CA GLY A 23 3.81 4.48 -9.14
C GLY A 23 3.83 3.02 -8.67
N ALA A 24 2.66 2.38 -8.61
CA ALA A 24 2.55 0.98 -8.23
C ALA A 24 3.28 0.03 -9.22
N MET A 25 3.13 0.27 -10.52
CA MET A 25 3.85 -0.50 -11.55
C MET A 25 5.36 -0.30 -11.45
N LYS A 26 5.83 0.92 -11.16
CA LYS A 26 7.25 1.18 -10.93
C LYS A 26 7.77 0.42 -9.70
N ALA A 27 7.00 0.40 -8.61
CA ALA A 27 7.35 -0.36 -7.42
C ALA A 27 7.55 -1.85 -7.73
N MET A 28 6.66 -2.45 -8.53
CA MET A 28 6.73 -3.88 -8.85
C MET A 28 7.78 -4.23 -9.91
N THR A 29 7.92 -3.40 -10.95
CA THR A 29 8.81 -3.70 -12.09
C THR A 29 10.26 -3.24 -11.88
N GLN A 30 10.49 -2.14 -11.16
CA GLN A 30 11.81 -1.54 -11.03
C GLN A 30 12.38 -1.65 -9.62
N CYS A 31 11.56 -1.41 -8.59
CA CYS A 31 12.06 -1.39 -7.20
C CYS A 31 12.15 -2.80 -6.60
N ALA A 32 11.04 -3.55 -6.64
CA ALA A 32 10.98 -4.92 -6.19
C ALA A 32 11.41 -5.92 -7.29
N ALA A 33 11.31 -5.52 -8.56
CA ALA A 33 11.65 -6.33 -9.74
C ALA A 33 11.02 -7.73 -9.72
N VAL A 34 9.74 -7.78 -9.32
CA VAL A 34 8.95 -8.99 -9.07
C VAL A 34 9.00 -9.92 -10.29
N LYS A 35 9.18 -11.21 -10.03
CA LYS A 35 9.13 -12.28 -11.04
C LYS A 35 7.78 -13.01 -11.02
N PRO A 36 7.36 -13.59 -12.16
CA PRO A 36 6.18 -14.42 -12.19
C PRO A 36 6.24 -15.56 -11.16
N GLY A 37 5.19 -15.71 -10.36
CA GLY A 37 5.08 -16.71 -9.29
C GLY A 37 5.69 -16.29 -7.95
N GLU A 38 6.34 -15.13 -7.83
CA GLU A 38 6.87 -14.66 -6.55
C GLU A 38 5.76 -14.19 -5.59
N ASN A 39 5.90 -14.53 -4.32
CA ASN A 39 5.03 -14.02 -3.26
C ASN A 39 5.39 -12.57 -2.94
N VAL A 40 4.41 -11.66 -3.00
CA VAL A 40 4.61 -10.22 -2.75
C VAL A 40 3.80 -9.82 -1.52
N VAL A 41 4.49 -9.53 -0.42
CA VAL A 41 3.85 -9.06 0.82
C VAL A 41 3.77 -7.54 0.83
N ILE A 42 2.56 -7.02 0.95
CA ILE A 42 2.26 -5.58 1.06
C ILE A 42 1.81 -5.32 2.49
N ALA A 43 2.74 -4.79 3.28
CA ALA A 43 2.52 -4.41 4.68
C ALA A 43 2.06 -2.95 4.77
N CYS A 44 0.90 -2.69 5.35
CA CYS A 44 0.39 -1.32 5.46
C CYS A 44 -0.45 -1.06 6.72
N ASP A 45 -0.66 0.21 7.06
CA ASP A 45 -1.65 0.60 8.06
C ASP A 45 -3.08 0.35 7.57
N THR A 46 -4.03 0.13 8.48
CA THR A 46 -5.46 -0.07 8.14
C THR A 46 -6.08 1.12 7.40
N ASN A 47 -5.56 2.34 7.56
CA ASN A 47 -6.02 3.51 6.82
C ASN A 47 -5.29 3.73 5.47
N LYS A 48 -4.52 2.75 4.99
CA LYS A 48 -3.76 2.80 3.72
C LYS A 48 -4.20 1.74 2.71
N LEU A 49 -5.29 1.03 2.97
CA LEU A 49 -5.75 -0.09 2.15
C LEU A 49 -5.89 0.26 0.67
N ARG A 50 -6.39 1.46 0.32
CA ARG A 50 -6.48 1.90 -1.10
C ARG A 50 -5.14 1.89 -1.84
N LEU A 51 -4.04 2.25 -1.17
CA LEU A 51 -2.70 2.20 -1.76
C LEU A 51 -2.21 0.76 -1.85
N ALA A 52 -2.49 -0.04 -0.81
CA ALA A 52 -2.12 -1.44 -0.79
C ALA A 52 -2.81 -2.24 -1.90
N GLU A 53 -4.08 -1.96 -2.18
CA GLU A 53 -4.84 -2.54 -3.29
C GLU A 53 -4.25 -2.17 -4.66
N ALA A 54 -3.83 -0.91 -4.86
CA ALA A 54 -3.17 -0.51 -6.09
C ALA A 54 -1.83 -1.24 -6.29
N LEU A 55 -1.05 -1.42 -5.22
CA LEU A 55 0.18 -2.21 -5.24
C LEU A 55 -0.11 -3.70 -5.50
N ALA A 56 -1.14 -4.26 -4.88
CA ALA A 56 -1.53 -5.66 -5.07
C ALA A 56 -1.99 -5.91 -6.52
N ALA A 57 -2.77 -5.00 -7.10
CA ALA A 57 -3.18 -5.07 -8.49
C ALA A 57 -1.96 -5.01 -9.43
N ALA A 58 -1.00 -4.13 -9.18
CA ALA A 58 0.24 -4.06 -9.95
C ALA A 58 1.08 -5.34 -9.80
N ALA A 59 1.17 -5.90 -8.59
CA ALA A 59 1.90 -7.13 -8.32
C ALA A 59 1.30 -8.32 -9.08
N TYR A 60 -0.04 -8.44 -9.06
CA TYR A 60 -0.76 -9.43 -9.84
C TYR A 60 -0.55 -9.25 -11.35
N ALA A 61 -0.57 -7.99 -11.84
CA ALA A 61 -0.38 -7.68 -13.25
C ALA A 61 0.99 -8.09 -13.81
N VAL A 62 2.04 -8.12 -12.97
CA VAL A 62 3.39 -8.59 -13.35
C VAL A 62 3.60 -10.10 -13.10
N GLY A 63 2.54 -10.81 -12.72
CA GLY A 63 2.56 -12.25 -12.46
C GLY A 63 2.96 -12.67 -11.04
N GLY A 64 3.09 -11.72 -10.11
CA GLY A 64 3.31 -12.02 -8.70
C GLY A 64 2.03 -12.49 -7.99
N ILE A 65 2.19 -13.02 -6.77
CA ILE A 65 1.13 -13.50 -5.90
C ILE A 65 1.02 -12.53 -4.71
N PRO A 66 0.15 -11.50 -4.76
CA PRO A 66 0.07 -10.49 -3.73
C PRO A 66 -0.62 -11.00 -2.45
N THR A 67 -0.10 -10.59 -1.30
CA THR A 67 -0.75 -10.72 0.01
C THR A 67 -0.72 -9.37 0.71
N ILE A 68 -1.88 -8.86 1.12
CA ILE A 68 -1.97 -7.63 1.91
C ILE A 68 -2.02 -8.00 3.39
N THR A 69 -1.12 -7.43 4.18
CA THR A 69 -1.12 -7.52 5.64
C THR A 69 -1.33 -6.13 6.21
N ALA A 70 -2.43 -5.94 6.94
CA ALA A 70 -2.79 -4.67 7.53
C ALA A 70 -2.67 -4.70 9.06
N PHE A 71 -2.11 -3.63 9.64
CA PHE A 71 -2.01 -3.44 11.09
C PHE A 71 -2.57 -2.06 11.49
N PRO A 72 -3.07 -1.89 12.73
CA PRO A 72 -3.51 -0.60 13.21
C PRO A 72 -2.32 0.38 13.31
N PRO A 73 -2.51 1.68 13.01
CA PRO A 73 -1.43 2.66 13.13
C PRO A 73 -0.91 2.74 14.57
N THR A 74 0.40 2.82 14.73
CA THR A 74 1.07 2.83 16.04
C THR A 74 1.10 4.22 16.70
N GLY A 75 0.49 5.23 16.09
CA GLY A 75 0.36 6.59 16.63
C GLY A 75 1.67 7.38 16.75
N ALA A 76 2.82 6.83 16.34
CA ALA A 76 4.06 7.58 16.13
C ALA A 76 4.92 6.91 15.06
N HIS A 77 5.66 7.71 14.30
CA HIS A 77 6.61 7.20 13.30
C HIS A 77 7.72 6.37 13.96
N GLY A 78 8.07 5.24 13.34
CA GLY A 78 9.15 4.35 13.80
C GLY A 78 8.80 3.45 14.99
N ARG A 79 7.55 3.47 15.50
CA ARG A 79 7.11 2.49 16.50
C ARG A 79 6.90 1.12 15.88
N GLN A 80 7.29 0.08 16.64
CA GLN A 80 7.14 -1.32 16.26
C GLN A 80 5.67 -1.65 16.00
N VAL A 81 5.40 -2.26 14.85
CA VAL A 81 4.08 -2.80 14.48
C VAL A 81 3.77 -4.05 15.34
N PRO A 82 2.49 -4.31 15.68
CA PRO A 82 2.08 -5.47 16.47
C PRO A 82 2.49 -6.82 15.87
#